data_AF-A0A414Y5H9-F1
#
_entry.id   AF-A0A414Y5H9-F1
#
_cell.length_a   1.000
_cell.length_b   1.000
_cell.length_c   1.000
_cell.angle_alpha   90.00
_cell.angle_beta   90.00
_cell.angle_gamma   90.00
#
_symmetry.space_group_name_H-M   'P 1'
#
loop_
_entity.id
_entity.type
_entity.pdbx_description
1 polymer ?
#
loop_
_entity_poly.entity_id
_entity_poly.type
_entity_poly.pdbx_seq_one_letter_code
_entity_poly.pdbx_strand_id
1 'polypeptide(L)'
;MEEKINIAKILKNKPEGTKLWTDMFGSVTLYVVTNACDAFQVKHHNKEPWFDEDGKLYKEGVLCIYPSKSMRDWAKFSWKKGDVLVSKDNVYIIFEKFEDDTYTRFKGKHYLWKECNVEDYNKEETKMLTSVFEKATDDVAQTYIKTIEEHLDGKLNLETLEIEKQLEFKDGDIVVYGKSVAICRRIYKHTLSFYVSLTEMFGLLFADEVESSEEYRFATEEEKQQLFDALEKEGKAWDAEKKQIVDIKKELQFKPFEKVLVRDSIDDVWRASFFSHIKEDDGRYVTTGLCWKFCIPYEGNEHLLGTTDNFE
;
A
#
# COMPACT_ATOMS: atom_id res chain seq x y z
N MET A 1 -5.11 -18.69 -39.83
CA MET A 1 -4.78 -20.10 -39.61
C MET A 1 -5.21 -20.41 -38.19
N GLU A 2 -6.20 -21.27 -37.99
CA GLU A 2 -6.55 -21.72 -36.64
C GLU A 2 -5.37 -22.56 -36.12
N GLU A 3 -4.69 -22.08 -35.09
CA GLU A 3 -3.71 -22.89 -34.38
C GLU A 3 -4.43 -24.10 -33.80
N LYS A 4 -4.00 -25.29 -34.21
CA LYS A 4 -4.57 -26.54 -33.73
C LYS A 4 -4.34 -26.65 -32.21
N ILE A 5 -5.41 -26.68 -31.44
CA ILE A 5 -5.34 -26.79 -29.98
C ILE A 5 -4.75 -28.14 -29.58
N ASN A 6 -3.63 -28.14 -28.87
CA ASN A 6 -3.05 -29.33 -28.26
C ASN A 6 -3.60 -29.48 -26.84
N ILE A 7 -4.46 -30.48 -26.64
CA ILE A 7 -5.19 -30.74 -25.40
C ILE A 7 -4.24 -31.18 -24.29
N ALA A 8 -3.24 -32.00 -24.61
CA ALA A 8 -2.26 -32.45 -23.62
C ALA A 8 -1.48 -31.28 -23.00
N LYS A 9 -1.11 -30.27 -23.79
CA LYS A 9 -0.47 -29.04 -23.29
C LYS A 9 -1.37 -28.23 -22.36
N ILE A 10 -2.68 -28.19 -22.62
CA ILE A 10 -3.65 -27.57 -21.70
C ILE A 10 -3.68 -28.35 -20.39
N LEU A 11 -3.82 -29.68 -20.47
CA LEU A 11 -3.95 -30.57 -19.32
C LEU A 11 -2.68 -30.67 -18.48
N LYS A 12 -1.49 -30.45 -19.08
CA LYS A 12 -0.20 -30.46 -18.36
C LYS A 12 -0.15 -29.44 -17.21
N ASN A 13 -0.90 -28.34 -17.33
CA ASN A 13 -0.99 -27.30 -16.31
C ASN A 13 -2.16 -27.52 -15.34
N LYS A 14 -2.85 -28.67 -15.42
CA LYS A 14 -3.98 -29.03 -14.54
C LYS A 14 -3.54 -30.12 -13.56
N PRO A 15 -4.09 -30.12 -12.33
CA PRO A 15 -3.74 -31.12 -11.33
C PRO A 15 -4.23 -32.53 -11.69
N GLU A 16 -3.55 -33.56 -11.18
CA GLU A 16 -4.09 -34.92 -11.16
C GLU A 16 -5.46 -34.91 -10.47
N GLY A 17 -6.40 -35.69 -10.99
CA GLY A 17 -7.78 -35.73 -10.50
C GLY A 17 -8.73 -34.73 -11.17
N THR A 18 -8.24 -33.85 -12.05
CA THR A 18 -9.09 -32.93 -12.83
C THR A 18 -10.22 -33.70 -13.52
N LYS A 19 -11.48 -33.33 -13.25
CA LYS A 19 -12.64 -34.00 -13.85
C LYS A 19 -12.82 -33.57 -15.30
N LEU A 20 -13.04 -34.55 -16.15
CA LEU A 20 -13.27 -34.41 -17.58
C LEU A 20 -14.49 -35.25 -17.99
N TRP A 21 -14.97 -35.05 -19.21
CA TRP A 21 -16.07 -35.82 -19.77
C TRP A 21 -15.67 -36.50 -21.06
N THR A 22 -16.13 -37.73 -21.24
CA THR A 22 -16.03 -38.46 -22.50
C THR A 22 -17.38 -38.99 -22.95
N ASP A 23 -17.63 -38.95 -24.26
CA ASP A 23 -18.89 -39.45 -24.83
C ASP A 23 -19.02 -40.98 -24.70
N MET A 24 -17.91 -41.72 -24.50
CA MET A 24 -17.91 -43.18 -24.34
C MET A 24 -18.07 -43.64 -22.89
N PHE A 25 -17.40 -42.94 -21.97
CA PHE A 25 -17.28 -43.39 -20.58
C PHE A 25 -17.99 -42.47 -19.59
N GLY A 26 -18.47 -41.31 -20.03
CA GLY A 26 -19.03 -40.30 -19.13
C GLY A 26 -17.94 -39.58 -18.34
N SER A 27 -18.12 -39.47 -17.02
CA SER A 27 -17.20 -38.72 -16.15
C SER A 27 -15.89 -39.48 -15.95
N VAL A 28 -14.76 -38.82 -16.19
CA VAL A 28 -13.41 -39.39 -15.99
C VAL A 28 -12.52 -38.39 -15.25
N THR A 29 -11.38 -38.85 -14.73
CA THR A 29 -10.42 -37.98 -14.06
C THR A 29 -9.05 -38.05 -14.71
N LEU A 30 -8.40 -36.91 -14.89
CA LEU A 30 -7.02 -36.83 -15.37
C LEU A 30 -6.10 -37.59 -14.42
N TYR A 31 -5.26 -38.48 -14.96
CA TYR A 31 -4.28 -39.21 -14.16
C TYR A 31 -2.87 -38.71 -14.40
N VAL A 32 -2.40 -38.74 -15.65
CA VAL A 32 -1.04 -38.31 -15.98
C VAL A 32 -0.99 -37.73 -17.39
N VAL A 33 -0.13 -36.73 -17.58
CA VAL A 33 0.25 -36.19 -18.89
C VAL A 33 1.73 -36.47 -19.10
N THR A 34 2.08 -37.06 -20.24
CA THR A 34 3.46 -37.47 -20.56
C THR A 34 4.15 -36.43 -21.44
N ASN A 35 5.42 -36.14 -21.12
CA ASN A 35 6.24 -35.20 -21.90
C ASN A 35 6.85 -35.82 -23.16
N ALA A 36 6.83 -37.15 -23.28
CA ALA A 36 7.52 -37.85 -24.36
C ALA A 36 6.76 -37.81 -25.70
N CYS A 37 5.43 -37.76 -25.66
CA CYS A 37 4.59 -37.83 -26.85
C CYS A 37 3.30 -37.00 -26.74
N ASP A 38 3.26 -36.00 -25.86
CA ASP A 38 2.08 -35.16 -25.60
C ASP A 38 0.78 -35.99 -25.48
N ALA A 39 0.87 -37.14 -24.81
CA ALA A 39 -0.25 -38.05 -24.56
C ALA A 39 -0.62 -38.03 -23.09
N PHE A 40 -1.88 -38.32 -22.78
CA PHE A 40 -2.38 -38.32 -21.41
C PHE A 40 -3.27 -39.51 -21.12
N GLN A 41 -3.33 -39.88 -19.85
CA GLN A 41 -4.13 -40.98 -19.34
C GLN A 41 -5.20 -40.43 -18.40
N VAL A 42 -6.39 -41.02 -18.46
CA VAL A 42 -7.49 -40.72 -17.54
C VAL A 42 -7.92 -41.99 -16.82
N LYS A 43 -8.55 -41.86 -15.65
CA LYS A 43 -9.13 -42.96 -14.89
C LYS A 43 -10.65 -42.99 -15.07
N HIS A 44 -11.17 -44.19 -15.31
CA HIS A 44 -12.61 -44.47 -15.33
C HIS A 44 -12.86 -45.86 -14.74
N HIS A 45 -13.34 -45.92 -13.49
CA HIS A 45 -13.46 -47.16 -12.72
C HIS A 45 -12.14 -47.96 -12.73
N ASN A 46 -12.16 -49.20 -13.22
CA ASN A 46 -11.01 -50.10 -13.31
C ASN A 46 -10.26 -49.99 -14.66
N LYS A 47 -10.49 -48.93 -15.43
CA LYS A 47 -9.87 -48.70 -16.74
C LYS A 47 -9.08 -47.41 -16.74
N GLU A 48 -7.98 -47.41 -17.47
CA GLU A 48 -7.10 -46.25 -17.60
C GLU A 48 -6.79 -45.96 -19.07
N PRO A 49 -7.78 -45.47 -19.85
CA PRO A 49 -7.60 -45.21 -21.27
C PRO A 49 -6.58 -44.09 -21.53
N TRP A 50 -5.84 -44.26 -22.64
CA TRP A 50 -4.85 -43.31 -23.14
C TRP A 50 -5.43 -42.49 -24.29
N PHE A 51 -5.07 -41.21 -24.31
CA PHE A 51 -5.44 -40.22 -25.32
C PHE A 51 -4.19 -39.58 -25.89
N ASP A 52 -4.22 -39.26 -27.18
CA ASP A 52 -3.18 -38.49 -27.85
C ASP A 52 -3.30 -36.97 -27.57
N GLU A 53 -2.41 -36.18 -28.18
CA GLU A 53 -2.38 -34.72 -28.02
C GLU A 53 -3.65 -34.01 -28.47
N ASP A 54 -4.42 -34.63 -29.36
CA ASP A 54 -5.69 -34.13 -29.90
C ASP A 54 -6.89 -34.61 -29.09
N GLY A 55 -6.69 -35.37 -28.00
CA GLY A 55 -7.77 -35.94 -27.20
C GLY A 55 -8.50 -37.10 -27.90
N LYS A 56 -7.85 -37.77 -28.86
CA LYS A 56 -8.38 -38.97 -29.49
C LYS A 56 -7.96 -40.20 -28.72
N LEU A 57 -8.90 -41.13 -28.54
CA LEU A 57 -8.61 -42.40 -27.90
C LEU A 57 -7.72 -43.28 -28.81
N TYR A 58 -6.57 -43.74 -28.33
CA TYR A 58 -5.58 -44.49 -29.13
C TYR A 58 -6.13 -45.69 -29.90
N LYS A 59 -7.18 -46.36 -29.38
CA LYS A 59 -7.76 -47.55 -30.02
C LYS A 59 -8.83 -47.23 -31.07
N GLU A 60 -9.36 -46.01 -31.07
CA GLU A 60 -10.53 -45.64 -31.89
C GLU A 60 -10.26 -44.46 -32.83
N GLY A 61 -9.28 -43.61 -32.54
CA GLY A 61 -8.88 -42.48 -33.39
C GLY A 61 -9.89 -41.32 -33.45
N VAL A 62 -10.93 -41.34 -32.60
CA VAL A 62 -11.98 -40.32 -32.54
C VAL A 62 -11.78 -39.43 -31.32
N LEU A 63 -11.91 -38.10 -31.50
CA LEU A 63 -11.96 -37.14 -30.41
C LEU A 63 -13.24 -37.39 -29.62
N CYS A 64 -13.10 -37.79 -28.36
CA CYS A 64 -14.24 -38.13 -27.53
C CYS A 64 -14.10 -37.62 -26.10
N ILE A 65 -13.17 -36.69 -25.84
CA ILE A 65 -12.94 -36.10 -24.51
C ILE A 65 -13.06 -34.58 -24.54
N TYR A 66 -13.66 -34.05 -23.49
CA TYR A 66 -14.02 -32.65 -23.34
C TYR A 66 -13.76 -32.19 -21.90
N PRO A 67 -13.64 -30.87 -21.67
CA PRO A 67 -13.57 -30.33 -20.31
C PRO A 67 -14.74 -30.82 -19.45
N SER A 68 -15.99 -30.72 -19.92
CA SER A 68 -17.14 -31.31 -19.23
C SER A 68 -18.27 -31.67 -20.19
N LYS A 69 -19.33 -32.29 -19.66
CA LYS A 69 -20.56 -32.58 -20.42
C LYS A 69 -21.20 -31.31 -21.00
N SER A 70 -21.13 -30.22 -20.24
CA SER A 70 -21.78 -28.94 -20.55
C SER A 70 -20.83 -27.91 -21.17
N MET A 71 -19.52 -28.17 -21.14
CA MET A 71 -18.50 -27.28 -21.64
C MET A 71 -17.48 -28.05 -22.48
N ARG A 72 -17.54 -27.90 -23.81
CA ARG A 72 -16.72 -28.66 -24.78
C ARG A 72 -15.54 -27.89 -25.36
N ASP A 73 -15.43 -26.59 -25.07
CA ASP A 73 -14.45 -25.71 -25.68
C ASP A 73 -13.13 -25.70 -24.88
N TRP A 74 -12.09 -26.26 -25.50
CA TRP A 74 -10.76 -26.37 -24.94
C TRP A 74 -10.03 -25.03 -24.86
N ALA A 75 -10.31 -24.08 -25.76
CA ALA A 75 -9.70 -22.76 -25.72
C ALA A 75 -10.13 -22.03 -24.45
N LYS A 76 -11.40 -22.10 -24.08
CA LYS A 76 -11.89 -21.52 -22.83
C LYS A 76 -11.43 -22.28 -21.59
N PHE A 77 -11.33 -23.61 -21.66
CA PHE A 77 -10.77 -24.39 -20.55
C PHE A 77 -9.28 -24.07 -20.27
N SER A 78 -8.57 -23.54 -21.28
CA SER A 78 -7.17 -23.14 -21.18
C SER A 78 -6.93 -21.83 -20.43
N TRP A 79 -7.98 -21.08 -20.08
CA TRP A 79 -7.86 -19.83 -19.33
C TRP A 79 -7.07 -20.02 -18.03
N LYS A 80 -6.23 -19.03 -17.74
CA LYS A 80 -5.35 -18.97 -16.56
C LYS A 80 -5.70 -17.77 -15.72
N LYS A 81 -5.42 -17.86 -14.41
CA LYS A 81 -5.55 -16.72 -13.50
C LYS A 81 -4.77 -15.53 -14.07
N GLY A 82 -5.41 -14.36 -14.13
CA GLY A 82 -4.84 -13.15 -14.74
C GLY A 82 -5.16 -12.95 -16.21
N ASP A 83 -5.76 -13.93 -16.91
CA ASP A 83 -6.23 -13.73 -18.27
C ASP A 83 -7.38 -12.72 -18.30
N VAL A 84 -7.29 -11.72 -19.17
CA VAL A 84 -8.38 -10.76 -19.41
C VAL A 84 -9.39 -11.38 -20.37
N LEU A 85 -10.66 -11.37 -19.96
CA LEU A 85 -11.78 -11.89 -20.73
C LEU A 85 -12.70 -10.75 -21.15
N VAL A 86 -13.25 -10.84 -22.35
CA VAL A 86 -14.16 -9.86 -22.94
C VAL A 86 -15.45 -10.53 -23.40
N SER A 87 -16.59 -9.92 -23.07
CA SER A 87 -17.91 -10.35 -23.55
C SER A 87 -18.27 -9.68 -24.88
N LYS A 88 -19.31 -10.20 -25.56
CA LYS A 88 -19.86 -9.56 -26.76
C LYS A 88 -20.39 -8.14 -26.52
N ASP A 89 -20.75 -7.83 -25.27
CA ASP A 89 -21.25 -6.52 -24.86
C ASP A 89 -20.10 -5.59 -24.41
N ASN A 90 -18.85 -5.90 -24.78
CA ASN A 90 -17.63 -5.18 -24.39
C ASN A 90 -17.45 -5.05 -22.87
N VAL A 91 -17.86 -6.08 -22.13
CA VAL A 91 -17.63 -6.17 -20.69
C VAL A 91 -16.32 -6.91 -20.45
N TYR A 92 -15.46 -6.33 -19.63
CA TYR A 92 -14.13 -6.86 -19.32
C TYR A 92 -14.06 -7.36 -17.88
N ILE A 93 -13.35 -8.45 -17.69
CA ILE A 93 -13.12 -9.07 -16.38
C ILE A 93 -11.80 -9.86 -16.40
N ILE A 94 -11.11 -9.93 -15.26
CA ILE A 94 -9.89 -10.73 -15.12
C ILE A 94 -10.25 -12.08 -14.50
N PHE A 95 -9.93 -13.16 -15.21
CA PHE A 95 -10.23 -14.52 -14.77
C PHE A 95 -9.44 -14.87 -13.50
N GLU A 96 -10.14 -15.40 -12.49
CA GLU A 96 -9.51 -15.95 -11.28
C GLU A 96 -9.50 -17.48 -11.33
N LYS A 97 -10.69 -18.10 -11.45
CA LYS A 97 -10.87 -19.56 -11.46
C LYS A 97 -12.27 -19.95 -11.94
N PHE A 98 -12.43 -21.20 -12.35
CA PHE A 98 -13.76 -21.79 -12.54
C PHE A 98 -14.47 -22.01 -11.20
N GLU A 99 -15.79 -21.91 -11.21
CA GLU A 99 -16.63 -22.11 -10.02
C GLU A 99 -16.67 -23.58 -9.59
N ASP A 100 -16.73 -24.48 -10.55
CA ASP A 100 -16.81 -25.92 -10.35
C ASP A 100 -16.29 -26.71 -11.57
N ASP A 101 -16.31 -28.03 -11.46
CA ASP A 101 -15.88 -28.97 -12.50
C ASP A 101 -16.82 -29.04 -13.72
N THR A 102 -17.93 -28.29 -13.74
CA THR A 102 -18.73 -28.14 -14.96
C THR A 102 -18.10 -27.13 -15.92
N TYR A 103 -17.26 -26.22 -15.40
CA TYR A 103 -16.57 -25.15 -16.13
C TYR A 103 -17.51 -24.22 -16.89
N THR A 104 -18.81 -24.22 -16.56
CA THR A 104 -19.83 -23.38 -17.20
C THR A 104 -19.87 -21.96 -16.62
N ARG A 105 -19.28 -21.78 -15.43
CA ARG A 105 -19.22 -20.52 -14.71
C ARG A 105 -17.81 -20.30 -14.17
N PHE A 106 -17.42 -19.03 -14.07
CA PHE A 106 -16.15 -18.63 -13.50
C PHE A 106 -16.31 -17.45 -12.54
N LYS A 107 -15.33 -17.31 -11.65
CA LYS A 107 -15.10 -16.12 -10.84
C LYS A 107 -14.02 -15.27 -11.51
N GLY A 108 -14.23 -13.97 -11.49
CA GLY A 108 -13.23 -13.01 -11.90
C GLY A 108 -13.30 -11.73 -11.06
N LYS A 109 -12.22 -10.95 -11.16
CA LYS A 109 -12.02 -9.67 -10.49
C LYS A 109 -11.89 -8.52 -11.49
N HIS A 110 -11.93 -7.30 -10.97
CA HIS A 110 -11.82 -6.07 -11.74
C HIS A 110 -12.81 -6.05 -12.89
N TYR A 111 -14.08 -6.26 -12.55
CA TYR A 111 -15.19 -6.20 -13.49
C TYR A 111 -15.48 -4.75 -13.85
N LEU A 112 -15.53 -4.43 -15.14
CA LEU A 112 -15.98 -3.11 -15.61
C LEU A 112 -17.51 -3.03 -15.51
N TRP A 113 -18.04 -2.39 -14.47
CA TRP A 113 -19.44 -1.96 -14.45
C TRP A 113 -19.53 -0.53 -14.99
N LYS A 114 -20.21 -0.33 -16.12
CA LYS A 114 -20.64 1.00 -16.58
C LYS A 114 -22.14 1.18 -16.36
N GLU A 115 -22.54 2.08 -15.46
CA GLU A 115 -23.93 2.55 -15.36
C GLU A 115 -23.95 4.06 -15.53
N CYS A 116 -24.65 4.51 -16.59
CA CYS A 116 -24.77 5.91 -16.98
C CYS A 116 -23.41 6.59 -17.27
N ASN A 117 -22.69 7.04 -16.23
CA ASN A 117 -21.43 7.79 -16.28
C ASN A 117 -20.41 7.42 -15.17
N VAL A 118 -20.64 6.35 -14.40
CA VAL A 118 -19.72 5.89 -13.35
C VAL A 118 -19.17 4.53 -13.75
N GLU A 119 -17.84 4.43 -13.79
CA GLU A 119 -17.12 3.18 -13.98
C GLU A 119 -16.63 2.70 -12.61
N ASP A 120 -17.05 1.50 -12.21
CA ASP A 120 -16.57 0.87 -10.98
C ASP A 120 -15.79 -0.39 -11.36
N TYR A 121 -14.49 -0.38 -11.04
CA TYR A 121 -13.52 -1.43 -11.32
C TYR A 121 -13.22 -2.30 -10.08
N ASN A 122 -13.93 -2.11 -8.97
CA ASN A 122 -13.58 -2.67 -7.66
C ASN A 122 -14.62 -3.66 -7.09
N LYS A 123 -15.50 -4.22 -7.94
CA LYS A 123 -16.39 -5.30 -7.48
C LYS A 123 -15.63 -6.62 -7.37
N GLU A 124 -15.45 -7.07 -6.14
CA GLU A 124 -14.52 -8.13 -5.75
C GLU A 124 -14.89 -9.53 -6.27
N GLU A 125 -16.16 -9.83 -6.58
CA GLU A 125 -16.51 -11.12 -7.19
C GLU A 125 -17.79 -11.01 -8.03
N THR A 126 -17.71 -11.38 -9.32
CA THR A 126 -18.91 -11.64 -10.11
C THR A 126 -18.85 -13.03 -10.72
N LYS A 127 -19.97 -13.77 -10.60
CA LYS A 127 -20.12 -15.10 -11.20
C LYS A 127 -20.59 -14.94 -12.64
N MET A 128 -19.74 -15.28 -13.58
CA MET A 128 -19.98 -15.08 -15.01
C MET A 128 -20.18 -16.40 -15.73
N LEU A 129 -20.96 -16.38 -16.82
CA LEU A 129 -21.15 -17.53 -17.70
C LEU A 129 -19.96 -17.64 -18.66
N THR A 130 -19.26 -18.77 -18.64
CA THR A 130 -18.11 -19.04 -19.53
C THR A 130 -18.48 -18.87 -21.01
N SER A 131 -19.73 -19.20 -21.38
CA SER A 131 -20.19 -19.19 -22.78
C SER A 131 -20.23 -17.79 -23.42
N VAL A 132 -20.37 -16.72 -22.63
CA VAL A 132 -20.55 -15.35 -23.15
C VAL A 132 -19.24 -14.55 -23.23
N PHE A 133 -18.13 -15.12 -22.77
CA PHE A 133 -16.81 -14.50 -22.74
C PHE A 133 -15.83 -15.20 -23.67
N GLU A 134 -14.91 -14.44 -24.24
CA GLU A 134 -13.73 -14.89 -24.97
C GLU A 134 -12.46 -14.32 -24.33
N LYS A 135 -11.32 -14.95 -24.58
CA LYS A 135 -10.02 -14.39 -24.16
C LYS A 135 -9.72 -13.15 -25.01
N ALA A 136 -9.40 -12.04 -24.34
CA ALA A 136 -8.97 -10.83 -25.03
C ALA A 136 -7.61 -11.04 -25.70
N THR A 137 -7.34 -10.30 -26.77
CA THR A 137 -6.00 -10.27 -27.37
C THR A 137 -5.02 -9.56 -26.43
N ASP A 138 -3.73 -9.83 -26.57
CA ASP A 138 -2.70 -9.28 -25.67
C ASP A 138 -2.75 -7.75 -25.63
N ASP A 139 -2.90 -7.08 -26.78
CA ASP A 139 -3.00 -5.60 -26.85
C ASP A 139 -4.21 -5.05 -26.07
N VAL A 140 -5.37 -5.72 -26.20
CA VAL A 140 -6.60 -5.32 -25.53
C VAL A 140 -6.50 -5.59 -24.03
N ALA A 141 -5.91 -6.72 -23.64
CA ALA A 141 -5.65 -7.07 -22.25
C ALA A 141 -4.73 -6.06 -21.56
N GLN A 142 -3.61 -5.70 -22.22
CA GLN A 142 -2.67 -4.69 -21.71
C GLN A 142 -3.33 -3.32 -21.56
N THR A 143 -4.14 -2.93 -22.54
CA THR A 143 -4.90 -1.67 -22.47
C THR A 143 -5.85 -1.67 -21.26
N TYR A 144 -6.58 -2.77 -21.06
CA TYR A 144 -7.53 -2.89 -19.95
C TYR A 144 -6.84 -2.87 -18.58
N ILE A 145 -5.72 -3.59 -18.43
CA ILE A 145 -4.92 -3.60 -17.19
C ILE A 145 -4.44 -2.18 -16.88
N LYS A 146 -3.89 -1.46 -17.86
CA LYS A 146 -3.45 -0.07 -17.70
C LYS A 146 -4.58 0.84 -17.22
N THR A 147 -5.78 0.69 -17.79
CA THR A 147 -6.96 1.45 -17.35
C THR A 147 -7.30 1.18 -15.88
N ILE A 148 -7.23 -0.09 -15.43
CA ILE A 148 -7.46 -0.46 -14.03
C ILE A 148 -6.41 0.20 -13.12
N GLU A 149 -5.13 0.10 -13.50
CA GLU A 149 -4.01 0.66 -12.73
C GLU A 149 -4.11 2.19 -12.59
N GLU A 150 -4.48 2.88 -13.68
CA GLU A 150 -4.71 4.34 -13.67
C GLU A 150 -5.91 4.74 -12.82
N HIS A 151 -6.99 3.97 -12.85
CA HIS A 151 -8.22 4.30 -12.12
C HIS A 151 -8.13 3.97 -10.63
N LEU A 152 -7.37 2.93 -10.25
CA LEU A 152 -7.23 2.46 -8.87
C LEU A 152 -5.93 2.94 -8.19
N ASP A 153 -5.12 3.73 -8.90
CA ASP A 153 -3.90 4.39 -8.41
C ASP A 153 -2.91 3.39 -7.79
N GLY A 154 -2.61 2.33 -8.54
CA GLY A 154 -1.72 1.26 -8.11
C GLY A 154 -1.46 0.23 -9.19
N LYS A 155 -0.46 -0.63 -8.96
CA LYS A 155 -0.07 -1.66 -9.92
C LYS A 155 -0.87 -2.94 -9.68
N LEU A 156 -1.39 -3.55 -10.75
CA LEU A 156 -2.13 -4.79 -10.64
C LEU A 156 -1.18 -5.99 -10.55
N ASN A 157 -1.28 -6.76 -9.47
CA ASN A 157 -0.58 -8.03 -9.35
C ASN A 157 -1.44 -9.14 -9.98
N LEU A 158 -0.98 -9.76 -11.08
CA LEU A 158 -1.74 -10.79 -11.81
C LEU A 158 -1.81 -12.14 -11.08
N GLU A 159 -0.95 -12.37 -10.08
CA GLU A 159 -0.98 -13.60 -9.28
C GLU A 159 -1.99 -13.51 -8.14
N THR A 160 -2.09 -12.37 -7.47
CA THR A 160 -3.05 -12.13 -6.39
C THR A 160 -4.38 -11.59 -6.89
N LEU A 161 -4.35 -10.85 -8.02
CA LEU A 161 -5.42 -9.98 -8.53
C LEU A 161 -5.77 -8.86 -7.55
N GLU A 162 -4.77 -8.31 -6.87
CA GLU A 162 -4.88 -7.17 -5.97
C GLU A 162 -4.16 -5.95 -6.55
N ILE A 163 -4.62 -4.75 -6.17
CA ILE A 163 -3.96 -3.49 -6.53
C ILE A 163 -2.94 -3.13 -5.46
N GLU A 164 -1.67 -3.16 -5.84
CA GLU A 164 -0.56 -2.69 -5.03
C GLU A 164 -0.42 -1.17 -5.22
N LYS A 165 -1.00 -0.42 -4.29
CA LYS A 165 -0.85 1.05 -4.28
C LYS A 165 0.59 1.40 -3.91
N GLN A 166 1.28 2.09 -4.81
CA GLN A 166 2.51 2.80 -4.43
C GLN A 166 2.06 4.03 -3.64
N LEU A 167 2.27 4.04 -2.31
CA LEU A 167 2.03 5.26 -1.53
C LEU A 167 3.05 6.32 -1.95
N GLU A 168 2.65 7.22 -2.85
CA GLU A 168 3.40 8.43 -3.16
C GLU A 168 3.12 9.48 -2.08
N PHE A 169 3.95 9.50 -1.04
CA PHE A 169 3.88 10.59 -0.07
C PHE A 169 4.51 11.87 -0.62
N LYS A 170 3.90 12.98 -0.28
CA LYS A 170 4.34 14.32 -0.63
C LYS A 170 5.21 14.90 0.48
N ASP A 171 5.99 15.91 0.11
CA ASP A 171 6.80 16.70 1.05
C ASP A 171 5.89 17.43 2.05
N GLY A 172 6.02 17.09 3.33
CA GLY A 172 5.21 17.54 4.46
C GLY A 172 4.17 16.51 4.94
N ASP A 173 3.99 15.39 4.25
CA ASP A 173 3.05 14.34 4.69
C ASP A 173 3.54 13.69 5.98
N ILE A 174 2.61 13.35 6.87
CA ILE A 174 2.91 12.65 8.12
C ILE A 174 2.59 11.17 7.93
N VAL A 175 3.62 10.34 8.11
CA VAL A 175 3.59 8.91 7.80
C VAL A 175 3.97 8.08 9.01
N VAL A 176 3.56 6.83 8.98
CA VAL A 176 3.98 5.80 9.93
C VAL A 176 4.79 4.74 9.21
N TYR A 177 5.92 4.37 9.81
CA TYR A 177 6.75 3.24 9.40
C TYR A 177 7.13 2.44 10.65
N GLY A 178 6.88 1.13 10.61
CA GLY A 178 7.03 0.27 11.77
C GLY A 178 6.20 0.77 12.95
N LYS A 179 6.87 1.29 13.98
CA LYS A 179 6.25 1.93 15.15
C LYS A 179 6.56 3.43 15.30
N SER A 180 7.11 4.04 14.26
CA SER A 180 7.58 5.43 14.29
C SER A 180 6.65 6.32 13.46
N VAL A 181 6.49 7.56 13.89
CA VAL A 181 5.71 8.59 13.17
C VAL A 181 6.66 9.67 12.68
N ALA A 182 6.56 10.10 11.42
CA ALA A 182 7.51 11.07 10.85
C ALA A 182 6.89 12.02 9.82
N ILE A 183 7.51 13.19 9.67
CA ILE A 183 7.15 14.18 8.63
C ILE A 183 8.09 14.00 7.43
N CYS A 184 7.54 13.60 6.29
CA CYS A 184 8.26 13.35 5.05
C CYS A 184 8.88 14.64 4.49
N ARG A 185 10.17 14.58 4.16
CA ARG A 185 10.90 15.61 3.41
C ARG A 185 11.12 15.22 1.96
N ARG A 186 11.59 13.99 1.74
CA ARG A 186 11.85 13.47 0.41
C ARG A 186 11.69 11.96 0.40
N ILE A 187 11.07 11.48 -0.67
CA ILE A 187 11.03 10.07 -1.01
C ILE A 187 11.86 9.85 -2.25
N TYR A 188 12.87 9.00 -2.15
CA TYR A 188 13.65 8.61 -3.30
C TYR A 188 13.90 7.10 -3.27
N LYS A 189 13.17 6.36 -4.12
CA LYS A 189 13.20 4.89 -4.16
C LYS A 189 12.87 4.29 -2.79
N HIS A 190 13.83 3.63 -2.15
CA HIS A 190 13.69 2.98 -0.84
C HIS A 190 14.27 3.81 0.31
N THR A 191 14.77 5.02 0.02
CA THR A 191 15.32 5.93 1.03
C THR A 191 14.32 7.04 1.29
N LEU A 192 13.89 7.12 2.55
CA LEU A 192 13.03 8.17 3.06
C LEU A 192 13.87 9.15 3.87
N SER A 193 13.72 10.43 3.54
CA SER A 193 14.26 11.52 4.34
C SER A 193 13.11 12.21 5.04
N PHE A 194 13.27 12.42 6.35
CA PHE A 194 12.28 13.04 7.22
C PHE A 194 12.79 14.38 7.77
N TYR A 195 11.90 15.34 8.00
CA TYR A 195 12.25 16.53 8.79
C TYR A 195 12.42 16.17 10.26
N VAL A 196 11.51 15.33 10.77
CA VAL A 196 11.53 14.81 12.12
C VAL A 196 10.83 13.46 12.16
N SER A 197 11.36 12.53 12.94
CA SER A 197 10.76 11.24 13.26
C SER A 197 10.67 11.06 14.79
N LEU A 198 9.58 10.50 15.27
CA LEU A 198 9.38 10.07 16.65
C LEU A 198 9.50 8.55 16.69
N THR A 199 10.53 8.06 17.39
CA THR A 199 10.84 6.63 17.51
C THR A 199 10.74 6.17 18.96
N GLU A 200 10.34 4.92 19.21
CA GLU A 200 10.29 4.36 20.57
C GLU A 200 11.67 4.34 21.25
N MET A 201 12.75 4.13 20.50
CA MET A 201 14.10 3.95 21.05
C MET A 201 14.82 5.26 21.35
N PHE A 202 14.69 6.26 20.48
CA PHE A 202 15.50 7.47 20.53
C PHE A 202 14.69 8.74 20.78
N GLY A 203 13.36 8.64 20.84
CA GLY A 203 12.49 9.81 20.90
C GLY A 203 12.50 10.57 19.57
N LEU A 204 12.63 11.90 19.63
CA LEU A 204 12.66 12.76 18.46
C LEU A 204 14.04 12.76 17.78
N LEU A 205 14.07 12.41 16.50
CA LEU A 205 15.23 12.52 15.62
C LEU A 205 14.95 13.56 14.53
N PHE A 206 15.88 14.48 14.33
CA PHE A 206 15.76 15.56 13.35
C PHE A 206 16.60 15.27 12.11
N ALA A 207 16.08 15.59 10.93
CA ALA A 207 16.74 15.37 9.64
C ALA A 207 17.20 13.91 9.44
N ASP A 208 16.34 12.97 9.79
CA ASP A 208 16.62 11.54 9.74
C ASP A 208 16.52 11.00 8.30
N GLU A 209 17.35 10.01 7.98
CA GLU A 209 17.33 9.28 6.70
C GLU A 209 17.29 7.78 6.98
N VAL A 210 16.22 7.14 6.51
CA VAL A 210 15.97 5.72 6.75
C VAL A 210 15.82 5.01 5.41
N GLU A 211 16.63 3.97 5.22
CA GLU A 211 16.38 2.95 4.19
C GLU A 211 15.51 1.88 4.85
N SER A 212 14.21 1.88 4.55
CA SER A 212 13.26 0.99 5.22
C SER A 212 12.61 0.03 4.22
N SER A 213 12.53 -1.24 4.64
CA SER A 213 11.80 -2.30 3.96
C SER A 213 10.39 -2.50 4.54
N GLU A 214 9.96 -1.60 5.44
CA GLU A 214 8.69 -1.70 6.15
C GLU A 214 7.57 -1.02 5.36
N GLU A 215 6.35 -1.53 5.52
CA GLU A 215 5.16 -0.94 4.90
C GLU A 215 4.88 0.44 5.51
N TYR A 216 4.50 1.38 4.63
CA TYR A 216 4.19 2.75 5.00
C TYR A 216 2.70 3.02 4.91
N ARG A 217 2.21 3.91 5.76
CA ARG A 217 0.86 4.47 5.66
C ARG A 217 0.81 5.90 6.16
N PHE A 218 -0.27 6.60 5.83
CA PHE A 218 -0.57 7.88 6.46
C PHE A 218 -0.82 7.70 7.96
N ALA A 219 -0.36 8.67 8.75
CA ALA A 219 -0.62 8.71 10.19
C ALA A 219 -2.09 9.06 10.47
N THR A 220 -2.67 8.44 11.50
CA THR A 220 -3.97 8.84 12.05
C THR A 220 -3.85 10.16 12.81
N GLU A 221 -4.97 10.81 13.13
CA GLU A 221 -4.96 12.07 13.88
C GLU A 221 -4.32 11.89 15.27
N GLU A 222 -4.52 10.75 15.91
CA GLU A 222 -3.90 10.43 17.21
C GLU A 222 -2.37 10.33 17.10
N GLU A 223 -1.86 9.71 16.03
CA GLU A 223 -0.43 9.54 15.78
C GLU A 223 0.23 10.88 15.43
N LYS A 224 -0.45 11.72 14.64
CA LYS A 224 -0.02 13.10 14.39
C LYS A 224 0.06 13.90 15.69
N GLN A 225 -0.96 13.79 16.54
CA GLN A 225 -0.99 14.49 17.83
C GLN A 225 0.17 14.07 18.72
N GLN A 226 0.50 12.78 18.78
CA GLN A 226 1.67 12.29 19.54
C GLN A 226 2.99 12.92 19.09
N LEU A 227 3.19 13.06 17.77
CA LEU A 227 4.37 13.71 17.21
C LEU A 227 4.42 15.19 17.59
N PHE A 228 3.30 15.91 17.49
CA PHE A 228 3.24 17.34 17.84
C PHE A 228 3.40 17.58 19.35
N ASP A 229 2.81 16.75 20.20
CA ASP A 229 2.99 16.83 21.65
C ASP A 229 4.45 16.62 22.05
N ALA A 230 5.15 15.70 21.38
CA ALA A 230 6.58 15.49 21.58
C ALA A 230 7.39 16.72 21.16
N LEU A 231 7.08 17.32 20.01
CA LEU A 231 7.73 18.55 19.55
C LEU A 231 7.50 19.72 20.53
N GLU A 232 6.28 19.88 21.02
CA GLU A 232 5.92 20.95 21.96
C GLU A 232 6.68 20.81 23.29
N LYS A 233 6.88 19.58 23.79
CA LYS A 233 7.71 19.31 24.98
C LYS A 233 9.16 19.75 24.80
N GLU A 234 9.71 19.63 23.59
CA GLU A 234 11.04 20.13 23.20
C GLU A 234 11.04 21.64 22.85
N GLY A 235 9.92 22.33 23.06
CA GLY A 235 9.76 23.75 22.75
C GLY A 235 9.81 24.04 21.26
N LYS A 236 9.36 23.11 20.41
CA LYS A 236 9.41 23.19 18.95
C LYS A 236 8.03 22.97 18.34
N ALA A 237 7.82 23.50 17.14
CA ALA A 237 6.60 23.32 16.37
C ALA A 237 6.93 23.10 14.90
N TRP A 238 6.05 22.41 14.18
CA TRP A 238 6.13 22.26 12.74
C TRP A 238 5.44 23.44 12.04
N ASP A 239 6.20 24.20 11.24
CA ASP A 239 5.66 25.24 10.35
C ASP A 239 5.36 24.60 8.98
N ALA A 240 4.09 24.29 8.73
CA ALA A 240 3.66 23.61 7.50
C ALA A 240 3.80 24.49 6.24
N GLU A 241 3.75 25.82 6.37
CA GLU A 241 3.91 26.74 5.23
C GLU A 241 5.38 26.81 4.80
N LYS A 242 6.29 26.90 5.76
CA LYS A 242 7.73 26.97 5.49
C LYS A 242 8.42 25.60 5.44
N LYS A 243 7.70 24.53 5.79
CA LYS A 243 8.17 23.15 5.89
C LYS A 243 9.44 23.02 6.72
N GLN A 244 9.40 23.53 7.94
CA GLN A 244 10.54 23.48 8.86
C GLN A 244 10.09 23.38 10.32
N ILE A 245 10.98 22.89 11.17
CA ILE A 245 10.80 22.92 12.63
C ILE A 245 11.25 24.29 13.15
N VAL A 246 10.39 24.96 13.90
CA VAL A 246 10.65 26.28 14.51
C VAL A 246 10.61 26.16 16.03
N ASP A 247 11.40 26.96 16.73
CA ASP A 247 11.30 27.06 18.19
C ASP A 247 10.03 27.83 18.58
N ILE A 248 9.25 27.26 19.50
CA ILE A 248 8.13 27.94 20.14
C ILE A 248 8.74 29.02 21.04
N LYS A 249 8.66 30.28 20.61
CA LYS A 249 8.90 31.42 21.51
C LYS A 249 7.88 31.33 22.64
N LYS A 250 8.30 30.83 23.80
CA LYS A 250 7.56 31.04 25.05
C LYS A 250 7.59 32.56 25.30
N GLU A 251 6.49 33.24 24.99
CA GLU A 251 6.24 34.57 25.51
C GLU A 251 6.19 34.45 27.04
N LEU A 252 7.32 34.69 27.69
CA LEU A 252 7.34 34.94 29.11
C LEU A 252 6.62 36.28 29.34
N GLN A 253 5.31 36.22 29.55
CA GLN A 253 4.52 37.38 29.95
C GLN A 253 4.72 37.64 31.44
N PHE A 254 5.81 38.32 31.77
CA PHE A 254 6.06 38.83 33.11
C PHE A 254 5.04 39.93 33.45
N LYS A 255 4.57 39.96 34.70
CA LYS A 255 3.77 41.07 35.21
C LYS A 255 4.67 42.20 35.69
N PRO A 256 4.26 43.49 35.58
CA PRO A 256 5.01 44.58 36.19
C PRO A 256 5.28 44.32 37.67
N PHE A 257 6.51 44.59 38.11
CA PHE A 257 7.07 44.30 39.43
C PHE A 257 7.26 42.81 39.78
N GLU A 258 7.18 41.91 38.81
CA GLU A 258 7.58 40.51 39.02
C GLU A 258 9.10 40.39 39.15
N LYS A 259 9.56 39.49 40.04
CA LYS A 259 10.99 39.22 40.24
C LYS A 259 11.53 38.44 39.05
N VAL A 260 12.55 38.98 38.41
CA VAL A 260 13.18 38.40 37.22
C VAL A 260 14.69 38.40 37.34
N LEU A 261 15.34 37.52 36.59
CA LEU A 261 16.78 37.57 36.34
C LEU A 261 17.03 38.10 34.93
N VAL A 262 17.95 39.04 34.81
CA VAL A 262 18.27 39.72 33.55
C VAL A 262 19.78 39.77 33.28
N ARG A 263 20.14 39.81 32.00
CA ARG A 263 21.52 39.99 31.50
C ARG A 263 21.53 40.47 30.04
N ASP A 264 22.68 40.95 29.56
CA ASP A 264 22.82 41.48 28.20
C ASP A 264 23.60 40.56 27.24
N SER A 265 24.48 39.71 27.78
CA SER A 265 25.22 38.70 27.03
C SER A 265 25.13 37.32 27.70
N ILE A 266 25.46 36.26 26.96
CA ILE A 266 25.56 34.90 27.48
C ILE A 266 26.71 34.74 28.50
N ASP A 267 27.75 35.56 28.37
CA ASP A 267 28.93 35.59 29.25
C ASP A 267 28.72 36.46 30.50
N ASP A 268 27.63 37.23 30.55
CA ASP A 268 27.31 38.08 31.70
C ASP A 268 26.70 37.27 32.84
N VAL A 269 27.05 37.68 34.06
CA VAL A 269 26.39 37.21 35.28
C VAL A 269 24.93 37.64 35.31
N TRP A 270 24.05 36.76 35.78
CA TRP A 270 22.65 37.07 36.01
C TRP A 270 22.48 38.11 37.12
N ARG A 271 21.51 39.01 36.97
CA ARG A 271 21.19 40.04 37.96
C ARG A 271 19.72 39.99 38.31
N ALA A 272 19.41 40.03 39.60
CA ALA A 272 18.04 40.15 40.07
C ALA A 272 17.50 41.55 39.81
N SER A 273 16.27 41.63 39.29
CA SER A 273 15.57 42.89 39.06
C SER A 273 14.06 42.70 39.12
N PHE A 274 13.33 43.80 38.96
CA PHE A 274 11.87 43.79 38.85
C PHE A 274 11.46 44.16 37.43
N PHE A 275 10.67 43.31 36.79
CA PHE A 275 10.18 43.55 35.44
C PHE A 275 9.27 44.79 35.39
N SER A 276 9.30 45.53 34.28
CA SER A 276 8.40 46.66 34.04
C SER A 276 7.52 46.39 32.81
N HIS A 277 8.13 46.35 31.63
CA HIS A 277 7.46 46.13 30.34
C HIS A 277 8.48 45.69 29.29
N ILE A 278 8.00 45.27 28.12
CA ILE A 278 8.84 45.05 26.95
C ILE A 278 8.80 46.31 26.10
N LYS A 279 9.97 46.79 25.68
CA LYS A 279 10.08 47.98 24.85
C LYS A 279 9.53 47.67 23.44
N GLU A 280 8.59 48.48 22.98
CA GLU A 280 7.87 48.22 21.71
C GLU A 280 8.76 48.30 20.46
N ASP A 281 9.87 49.05 20.52
CA ASP A 281 10.72 49.33 19.36
C ASP A 281 11.78 48.25 19.08
N ASP A 282 12.38 47.66 20.11
CA ASP A 282 13.45 46.67 19.97
C ASP A 282 13.25 45.38 20.79
N GLY A 283 12.11 45.23 21.45
CA GLY A 283 11.74 44.03 22.20
C GLY A 283 12.59 43.79 23.45
N ARG A 284 13.38 44.77 23.92
CA ARG A 284 14.16 44.62 25.15
C ARG A 284 13.27 44.61 26.39
N TYR A 285 13.71 43.83 27.38
CA TYR A 285 13.06 43.75 28.68
C TYR A 285 13.47 44.94 29.53
N VAL A 286 12.51 45.81 29.87
CA VAL A 286 12.73 46.96 30.73
C VAL A 286 12.50 46.54 32.17
N THR A 287 13.49 46.78 33.04
CA THR A 287 13.35 46.64 34.49
C THR A 287 13.34 48.00 35.16
N THR A 288 13.22 48.06 36.50
CA THR A 288 13.10 49.31 37.28
C THR A 288 14.24 50.34 37.09
N GLY A 289 15.30 50.04 36.34
CA GLY A 289 16.35 51.02 36.04
C GLY A 289 17.11 50.86 34.72
N LEU A 290 17.03 49.71 34.03
CA LEU A 290 17.80 49.43 32.81
C LEU A 290 17.00 48.57 31.82
N CYS A 291 17.47 48.51 30.56
CA CYS A 291 16.93 47.64 29.52
C CYS A 291 17.88 46.48 29.26
N TRP A 292 17.33 45.27 29.08
CA TRP A 292 18.10 44.03 28.98
C TRP A 292 17.68 43.20 27.78
N LYS A 293 18.62 42.43 27.23
CA LYS A 293 18.32 41.50 26.12
C LYS A 293 17.68 40.19 26.55
N PHE A 294 18.01 39.70 27.75
CA PHE A 294 17.51 38.43 28.27
C PHE A 294 16.80 38.65 29.60
N CYS A 295 15.68 37.95 29.80
CA CYS A 295 14.87 38.00 31.02
C CYS A 295 14.23 36.63 31.27
N ILE A 296 14.42 36.07 32.47
CA ILE A 296 13.86 34.80 32.94
C ILE A 296 13.23 34.99 34.33
N PRO A 297 12.30 34.14 34.78
CA PRO A 297 11.72 34.25 36.12
C PRO A 297 12.80 34.05 37.18
N TYR A 298 12.72 34.81 38.28
CA TYR A 298 13.59 34.61 39.44
C TYR A 298 13.32 33.28 40.14
N GLU A 299 12.04 32.95 40.31
CA GLU A 299 11.60 31.73 41.00
C GLU A 299 12.06 30.48 40.22
N GLY A 300 12.77 29.58 40.90
CA GLY A 300 13.37 28.38 40.32
C GLY A 300 14.74 28.58 39.63
N ASN A 301 15.23 29.82 39.55
CA ASN A 301 16.53 30.16 38.94
C ASN A 301 17.50 30.86 39.91
N GLU A 302 17.20 30.88 41.21
CA GLU A 302 17.91 31.63 42.24
C GLU A 302 19.41 31.25 42.30
N HIS A 303 19.71 29.99 42.05
CA HIS A 303 21.07 29.43 42.00
C HIS A 303 22.00 30.18 41.03
N LEU A 304 21.46 30.86 40.01
CA LEU A 304 22.24 31.61 39.03
C LEU A 304 22.85 32.92 39.57
N LEU A 305 22.39 33.40 40.73
CA LEU A 305 22.94 34.61 41.37
C LEU A 305 24.20 34.34 42.21
N GLY A 306 24.63 33.09 42.29
CA GLY A 306 25.81 32.71 43.09
C GLY A 306 25.60 32.85 44.60
N THR A 307 24.36 33.02 45.06
CA THR A 307 24.02 32.93 46.47
C THR A 307 23.99 31.46 46.87
N THR A 308 24.91 31.05 47.74
CA THR A 308 24.81 29.76 48.44
C THR A 308 23.52 29.73 49.26
N ASP A 309 22.86 28.57 49.35
CA ASP A 309 21.56 28.31 50.02
C ASP A 309 21.48 28.63 51.53
N ASN A 310 22.38 29.44 52.08
CA ASN A 310 22.34 29.92 53.45
C ASN A 310 21.71 31.33 53.50
N PHE A 311 20.39 31.37 53.52
CA PHE A 311 19.67 32.47 54.12
C PHE A 311 19.44 32.13 55.60
N GLU A 312 20.30 32.65 56.49
CA GLU A 312 20.00 32.71 57.95
C GLU A 312 18.92 33.74 58.25
#